data_AF-A0A661QS36-F1
#
_entry.id   AF-A0A661QS36-F1
#
_cell.length_a   1.000
_cell.length_b   1.000
_cell.length_c   1.000
_cell.angle_alpha   90.00
_cell.angle_beta   90.00
_cell.angle_gamma   90.00
#
_symmetry.space_group_name_H-M   'P 1'
#
loop_
_entity.id
_entity.type
_entity.pdbx_description
1 polymer ?
#
loop_
_entity_poly.entity_id
_entity_poly.type
_entity_poly.pdbx_seq_one_letter_code
_entity_poly.pdbx_strand_id
1 'polypeptide(L)' 'MPRERIYLSDEDIQRLKAMEEDLIWLEEEIARAERAGIDVTDLRKRYDEIVRLREGLIREYSPPKEE' A
#
# COMPACT_ATOMS: atom_id res chain seq x y z
N MET A 1 -9.69 26.00 -19.12
CA MET A 1 -8.34 25.47 -18.83
C MET A 1 -8.48 23.97 -18.62
N PRO A 2 -7.82 23.11 -19.42
CA PRO A 2 -7.71 21.69 -19.10
C PRO A 2 -6.97 21.55 -17.76
N ARG A 3 -7.46 20.70 -16.86
CA ARG A 3 -6.77 20.40 -15.60
C ARG A 3 -5.65 19.41 -15.90
N GLU A 4 -4.42 19.76 -15.57
CA GLU A 4 -3.29 18.84 -15.64
C GLU A 4 -3.52 17.68 -14.67
N ARG A 5 -3.18 16.46 -15.10
CA ARG A 5 -3.21 15.28 -14.23
C ARG A 5 -2.02 15.31 -13.30
N ILE A 6 -2.26 15.03 -12.03
CA ILE A 6 -1.21 14.85 -11.03
C ILE A 6 -0.70 13.42 -11.17
N TYR A 7 0.61 13.25 -11.19
CA TYR A 7 1.28 11.95 -11.16
C TYR A 7 2.24 11.88 -9.97
N LEU A 8 2.49 10.67 -9.51
CA LEU A 8 3.57 10.40 -8.57
C LEU A 8 4.93 10.60 -9.25
N SER A 9 5.91 11.04 -8.48
CA SER A 9 7.29 10.98 -8.93
C SER A 9 7.78 9.53 -8.98
N ASP A 10 8.82 9.26 -9.77
CA ASP A 10 9.45 7.94 -9.78
C ASP A 10 9.98 7.54 -8.39
N GLU A 11 10.51 8.50 -7.63
CA GLU A 11 10.98 8.26 -6.26
C GLU A 11 9.82 7.82 -5.34
N ASP A 12 8.66 8.47 -5.43
CA ASP A 12 7.49 8.10 -4.64
C ASP A 12 6.96 6.71 -5.03
N ILE A 13 6.97 6.38 -6.32
CA ILE A 13 6.58 5.05 -6.81
C ILE A 13 7.55 3.99 -6.27
N GLN A 14 8.85 4.24 -6.30
CA GLN A 14 9.84 3.30 -5.77
C GLN A 14 9.68 3.14 -4.25
N ARG A 15 9.44 4.22 -3.52
CA ARG A 15 9.16 4.16 -2.08
C ARG A 15 7.92 3.34 -1.77
N LEU A 16 6.81 3.59 -2.47
CA LEU A 16 5.59 2.82 -2.31
C LEU A 16 5.86 1.34 -2.63
N LYS A 17 6.56 1.03 -3.74
CA LYS A 17 6.91 -0.35 -4.07
C LYS A 17 7.78 -1.02 -3.01
N ALA A 18 8.77 -0.34 -2.46
CA ALA A 18 9.66 -0.86 -1.42
C ALA A 18 8.90 -1.25 -0.13
N MET A 19 7.78 -0.58 0.18
CA MET A 19 6.92 -0.95 1.32
C MET A 19 6.26 -2.32 1.19
N GLU A 20 6.35 -3.00 0.03
CA GLU A 20 5.79 -4.35 -0.15
C GLU A 20 6.36 -5.34 0.88
N GLU A 21 7.67 -5.30 1.12
CA GLU A 21 8.32 -6.23 2.05
C GLU A 21 7.81 -6.03 3.49
N ASP A 22 7.65 -4.78 3.91
CA ASP A 22 7.09 -4.42 5.21
C ASP A 22 5.63 -4.88 5.33
N LEU A 23 4.83 -4.74 4.27
CA LEU A 23 3.43 -5.17 4.26
C LEU A 23 3.29 -6.69 4.32
N ILE A 24 4.16 -7.44 3.66
CA ILE A 24 4.20 -8.91 3.77
C ILE A 24 4.55 -9.31 5.22
N TRP A 25 5.57 -8.69 5.79
CA TRP A 25 5.97 -8.97 7.16
C TRP A 25 4.85 -8.66 8.18
N LEU A 26 4.17 -7.52 8.01
CA LEU A 26 3.03 -7.14 8.85
C LEU A 26 1.87 -8.13 8.75
N GLU A 27 1.56 -8.60 7.54
CA GLU A 27 0.49 -9.60 7.35
C GLU A 27 0.78 -10.88 8.14
N GLU A 28 2.02 -11.35 8.09
CA GLU A 28 2.44 -12.53 8.83
C GLU A 28 2.38 -12.33 10.34
N GLU A 29 2.79 -11.17 10.85
CA GLU A 29 2.69 -10.85 12.29
C GLU A 29 1.23 -10.79 12.75
N ILE A 30 0.34 -10.17 11.99
CA ILE A 30 -1.10 -10.16 12.31
C ILE A 30 -1.63 -11.60 12.35
N ALA A 31 -1.26 -12.44 11.37
CA ALA A 31 -1.65 -13.85 11.35
C ALA A 31 -1.04 -14.67 12.50
N ARG A 32 0.16 -14.32 13.01
CA ARG A 32 0.75 -14.92 14.21
C ARG A 32 -0.04 -14.53 15.46
N ALA A 33 -0.39 -13.25 15.59
CA ALA A 33 -1.18 -12.73 16.71
C ALA A 33 -2.59 -13.33 16.76
N GLU A 34 -3.27 -13.45 15.61
CA GLU A 34 -4.58 -14.13 15.50
C GLU A 34 -4.49 -15.58 16.01
N ARG A 35 -3.45 -16.32 15.61
CA ARG A 35 -3.21 -17.70 16.06
C ARG A 35 -2.90 -17.80 17.55
N ALA A 36 -2.31 -16.76 18.15
CA ALA A 36 -2.06 -16.67 19.58
C ALA A 36 -3.32 -16.27 20.38
N GLY A 37 -4.45 -16.01 19.72
CA GLY A 37 -5.71 -15.59 20.36
C GLY A 37 -5.74 -14.11 20.76
N ILE A 38 -4.84 -13.30 20.19
CA ILE A 38 -4.85 -11.85 20.39
C ILE A 38 -5.90 -11.25 19.45
N ASP A 39 -6.78 -10.40 19.99
CA ASP A 39 -7.70 -9.63 19.16
C ASP A 39 -6.94 -8.56 18.38
N VAL A 40 -6.88 -8.74 17.06
CA VAL A 40 -6.22 -7.84 16.11
C VAL A 40 -7.18 -7.29 15.07
N THR A 41 -8.49 -7.33 15.34
CA THR A 41 -9.53 -6.91 14.38
C THR A 41 -9.28 -5.51 13.83
N ASP A 42 -8.99 -4.54 14.70
CA ASP A 42 -8.69 -3.17 14.30
C ASP A 42 -7.38 -3.05 13.52
N LEU A 43 -6.37 -3.85 13.90
CA LEU A 43 -5.07 -3.86 13.23
C LEU A 43 -5.18 -4.42 11.82
N ARG A 44 -5.92 -5.52 11.65
CA ARG A 44 -6.24 -6.11 10.34
C ARG A 44 -6.94 -5.11 9.43
N LYS A 45 -7.94 -4.42 9.96
CA LYS A 45 -8.66 -3.39 9.20
C LYS A 45 -7.74 -2.26 8.72
N ARG A 46 -6.88 -1.74 9.60
CA ARG A 46 -5.90 -0.70 9.23
C ARG A 46 -4.89 -1.19 8.21
N TYR A 47 -4.43 -2.42 8.35
CA TYR A 47 -3.55 -3.06 7.37
C TYR A 47 -4.20 -3.08 5.98
N ASP A 48 -5.44 -3.58 5.88
CA ASP A 48 -6.18 -3.64 4.62
C ASP A 48 -6.40 -2.25 4.00
N GLU A 49 -6.67 -1.23 4.83
CA GLU A 49 -6.81 0.16 4.39
C GLU A 49 -5.51 0.70 3.79
N ILE A 50 -4.36 0.43 4.43
CA ILE A 50 -3.04 0.88 3.96
C ILE A 50 -2.68 0.18 2.64
N VAL A 51 -2.89 -1.14 2.54
CA VAL A 51 -2.64 -1.91 1.31
C VAL A 51 -3.44 -1.32 0.16
N ARG A 52 -4.75 -1.14 0.35
CA ARG A 52 -5.64 -0.57 -0.68
C ARG A 52 -5.24 0.84 -1.08
N LEU A 53 -4.88 1.68 -0.11
CA LEU A 53 -4.45 3.05 -0.39
C LEU A 53 -3.18 3.07 -1.24
N ARG A 54 -2.18 2.26 -0.86
CA ARG A 54 -0.92 2.15 -1.60
C ARG A 54 -1.15 1.66 -3.03
N GLU A 55 -1.92 0.58 -3.21
CA GLU A 55 -2.25 0.04 -4.52
C GLU A 55 -3.02 1.06 -5.38
N GLY A 56 -3.97 1.78 -4.77
CA GLY A 56 -4.72 2.85 -5.42
C GLY A 56 -3.82 3.99 -5.89
N LEU A 57 -2.90 4.45 -5.04
CA LEU A 57 -1.93 5.50 -5.38
C LEU A 57 -1.07 5.08 -6.57
N ILE A 58 -0.49 3.87 -6.54
CA ILE A 58 0.33 3.38 -7.65
C ILE A 58 -0.51 3.25 -8.91
N ARG A 59 -1.71 2.64 -8.84
CA ARG A 59 -2.55 2.38 -10.02
C ARG A 59 -3.04 3.65 -10.69
N GLU A 60 -3.48 4.64 -9.91
CA GLU A 60 -4.20 5.81 -10.41
C GLU A 60 -3.26 6.97 -10.75
N TYR A 61 -2.11 7.05 -10.08
CA TYR A 61 -1.20 8.18 -10.18
C TYR A 61 0.18 7.82 -10.75
N SER A 62 0.45 6.56 -11.13
CA SER A 62 1.66 6.28 -11.91
C SER A 62 1.58 6.98 -13.27
N PRO A 63 2.68 7.61 -13.74
CA PRO A 63 2.72 8.17 -15.08
C PRO A 63 2.51 7.05 -16.11
N PRO A 64 1.88 7.36 -17.25
CA PRO A 64 1.81 6.42 -18.36
C PRO A 64 3.23 6.04 -18.77
N LYS A 65 3.49 4.75 -19.00
CA LYS A 65 4.77 4.33 -19.57
C LYS A 65 4.87 4.97 -20.96
N GLU A 66 5.86 5.84 -21.17
CA GLU A 66 6.24 6.23 -22.52
C GLU A 66 6.79 4.97 -23.22
N GLU A 67 6.09 4.51 -24.26
CA GLU A 67 6.51 3.40 -25.13
C GLU A 67 7.58 3.85 -26.13
#